data_AF-A0A9E3BSV6-F1
#
_entry.id   AF-A0A9E3BSV6-F1
#
_cell.length_a   1.000
_cell.length_b   1.000
_cell.length_c   1.000
_cell.angle_alpha   90.00
_cell.angle_beta   90.00
_cell.angle_gamma   90.00
#
_symmetry.space_group_name_H-M   'P 1'
#
loop_
_entity.id
_entity.type
_entity.pdbx_description
1 polymer ?
#
loop_
_entity_poly.entity_id
_entity_poly.type
_entity_poly.pdbx_seq_one_letter_code
_entity_poly.pdbx_strand_id
1 'polypeptide(L)'
;MRNKERFSGSHDPAAYRLHRKRFVGGAGTYPLVGTPDRIAGELARISEAGFAGVGLSFVNYGAELPYFLEAVLPRLARGGLRGL
;
A
#
# COMPACT_ATOMS: atom_id res chain seq x y z
N MET A 1 -4.54 20.20 -6.32
CA MET A 1 -3.28 20.55 -5.62
C MET A 1 -2.86 22.00 -5.84
N ARG A 2 -2.98 22.55 -7.06
CA ARG A 2 -2.56 23.93 -7.41
C ARG A 2 -3.21 25.04 -6.54
N ASN A 3 -4.46 24.88 -6.12
CA ASN A 3 -5.12 25.82 -5.19
C ASN A 3 -4.59 25.69 -3.75
N LYS A 4 -4.29 24.47 -3.27
CA LYS A 4 -3.82 24.26 -1.89
C LYS A 4 -2.41 24.83 -1.67
N GLU A 5 -1.56 24.76 -2.68
CA GLU A 5 -0.22 25.38 -2.69
C GLU A 5 -0.27 26.92 -2.70
N ARG A 6 -1.27 27.52 -3.37
CA ARG A 6 -1.42 28.99 -3.41
C ARG A 6 -1.90 29.61 -2.10
N PHE A 7 -2.66 28.88 -1.29
CA PHE A 7 -3.33 29.43 -0.09
C PHE A 7 -2.79 28.90 1.24
N SER A 8 -1.91 27.89 1.22
CA SER A 8 -1.26 27.37 2.42
C SER A 8 0.22 27.73 2.32
N GLY A 9 0.68 28.69 3.13
CA GLY A 9 2.10 29.05 3.26
C GLY A 9 2.85 28.22 4.30
N SER A 10 2.21 27.19 4.87
CA SER A 10 2.72 26.43 6.01
C SER A 10 3.62 25.24 5.65
N HIS A 11 3.87 25.00 4.36
CA HIS A 11 4.71 23.88 3.92
C HIS A 11 5.68 24.31 2.81
N ASP A 12 6.86 23.70 2.77
CA ASP A 12 7.85 23.85 1.69
C ASP A 12 7.24 23.40 0.33
N PRO A 13 7.48 24.12 -0.79
CA PRO A 13 7.16 23.66 -2.15
C PRO A 13 7.50 22.18 -2.44
N ALA A 14 8.59 21.66 -1.88
CA ALA A 14 8.97 20.26 -1.97
C ALA A 14 7.97 19.31 -1.30
N ALA A 15 7.35 19.73 -0.20
CA ALA A 15 6.32 18.99 0.51
C ALA A 15 5.04 18.84 -0.34
N TYR A 16 4.67 19.83 -1.15
CA TYR A 16 3.53 19.73 -2.07
C TYR A 16 3.77 18.75 -3.22
N ARG A 17 4.98 18.69 -3.77
CA ARG A 17 5.35 17.68 -4.78
C ARG A 17 5.29 16.27 -4.21
N LEU A 18 5.79 16.07 -2.99
CA LEU A 18 5.77 14.79 -2.29
C LEU A 18 4.34 14.39 -1.91
N HIS A 19 3.53 15.34 -1.43
CA HIS A 19 2.11 15.15 -1.17
C HIS A 19 1.37 14.68 -2.42
N ARG A 20 1.62 15.30 -3.58
CA ARG A 20 0.98 14.90 -4.83
C ARG A 20 1.34 13.46 -5.23
N LYS A 21 2.59 13.05 -5.05
CA LYS A 21 3.02 11.66 -5.29
C LYS A 21 2.36 10.67 -4.30
N ARG A 22 2.34 11.01 -3.01
CA ARG A 22 1.71 10.18 -1.96
C ARG A 22 0.19 10.08 -2.13
N PHE A 23 -0.46 11.15 -2.58
CA PHE A 23 -1.90 11.15 -2.85
C PHE A 23 -2.30 10.17 -3.96
N VAL A 24 -1.48 10.03 -5.00
CA VAL A 24 -1.74 9.10 -6.10
C VAL A 24 -1.53 7.64 -5.69
N GLY A 25 -0.61 7.37 -4.75
CA GLY A 25 -0.34 6.03 -4.23
C GLY A 25 -1.21 5.59 -3.05
N GLY A 26 -2.26 6.36 -2.71
CA GLY A 26 -3.05 6.18 -1.49
C GLY A 26 -2.66 7.20 -0.43
N ALA A 27 -3.42 8.30 -0.35
CA ALA A 27 -3.19 9.37 0.62
C ALA A 27 -3.30 8.83 2.05
N GLY A 28 -2.17 8.68 2.75
CA GLY A 28 -2.13 8.23 4.15
C GLY A 28 -2.15 6.71 4.36
N THR A 29 -1.96 5.91 3.30
CA THR A 29 -1.87 4.45 3.41
C THR A 29 -0.42 3.97 3.51
N TYR A 30 -0.22 2.71 3.93
CA TYR A 30 1.07 2.04 3.88
C TYR A 30 1.27 1.41 2.49
N PRO A 31 2.11 1.98 1.61
CA PRO A 31 2.22 1.51 0.24
C PRO A 31 2.96 0.16 0.17
N LEU A 32 2.32 -0.82 -0.46
CA LEU A 32 2.89 -2.12 -0.74
C LEU A 32 3.32 -2.19 -2.21
N VAL A 33 4.62 -1.99 -2.47
CA VAL A 33 5.17 -1.98 -3.84
C VAL A 33 6.37 -2.92 -3.93
N GLY A 34 6.34 -3.84 -4.88
CA GLY A 34 7.44 -4.77 -5.15
C GLY A 34 6.99 -6.11 -5.71
N THR A 35 7.85 -7.12 -5.58
CA THR A 35 7.57 -8.49 -6.01
C THR A 35 6.57 -9.17 -5.06
N PRO A 36 5.89 -10.25 -5.49
CA PRO A 36 4.97 -10.99 -4.63
C PRO A 36 5.59 -11.47 -3.31
N ASP A 37 6.86 -11.90 -3.33
CA ASP A 37 7.58 -12.32 -2.11
C ASP A 37 7.80 -11.15 -1.16
N ARG A 38 8.16 -9.97 -1.70
CA ARG A 38 8.30 -8.76 -0.89
C ARG A 38 6.97 -8.35 -0.27
N ILE A 39 5.88 -8.37 -1.04
CA ILE A 39 4.55 -8.03 -0.51
C ILE A 39 4.13 -9.02 0.59
N ALA A 40 4.33 -10.33 0.38
CA ALA A 40 4.03 -11.34 1.39
C ALA A 40 4.85 -11.13 2.68
N GLY A 41 6.15 -10.83 2.55
CA GLY A 41 7.02 -10.54 3.70
C GLY A 41 6.62 -9.27 4.46
N GLU A 42 6.20 -8.22 3.77
CA GLU A 42 5.68 -7.02 4.43
C GLU A 42 4.36 -7.27 5.17
N LEU A 43 3.46 -8.08 4.59
CA LEU A 43 2.23 -8.50 5.28
C LEU A 43 2.52 -9.38 6.51
N ALA A 44 3.55 -10.23 6.45
CA ALA A 44 4.02 -10.99 7.59
C ALA A 44 4.49 -10.07 8.72
N ARG A 45 5.32 -9.07 8.41
CA ARG A 45 5.79 -8.08 9.38
C ARG A 45 4.65 -7.30 10.03
N ILE A 46 3.62 -6.95 9.26
CA ILE A 46 2.42 -6.30 9.80
C ILE A 46 1.71 -7.22 10.80
N SER A 47 1.58 -8.52 10.49
CA SER A 47 1.00 -9.49 11.42
C SER A 47 1.85 -9.67 12.69
N GLU A 48 3.17 -9.79 12.54
CA GLU A 48 4.13 -9.89 13.65
C GLU A 48 4.09 -8.67 14.58
N ALA A 49 3.77 -7.49 14.04
CA ALA A 49 3.57 -6.27 14.81
C ALA A 49 2.25 -6.22 15.60
N GLY A 50 1.44 -7.30 15.55
CA GLY A 50 0.21 -7.45 16.33
C GLY A 50 -1.07 -7.03 15.62
N PHE A 51 -1.02 -6.71 14.32
CA PHE A 51 -2.22 -6.38 13.55
C PHE A 51 -2.93 -7.67 13.10
N ALA A 52 -4.22 -7.76 13.40
CA ALA A 52 -5.05 -8.92 13.04
C ALA A 52 -5.46 -8.94 11.55
N GLY A 53 -5.27 -7.85 10.81
CA GLY A 53 -5.64 -7.77 9.40
C GLY A 53 -5.28 -6.43 8.75
N VAL A 54 -5.49 -6.38 7.43
CA VAL A 54 -5.23 -5.20 6.61
C VAL A 54 -6.40 -4.93 5.66
N GLY A 55 -6.73 -3.66 5.47
CA GLY A 55 -7.55 -3.23 4.33
C GLY A 55 -6.65 -2.95 3.13
N LEU A 56 -6.83 -3.69 2.04
CA LEU A 56 -6.05 -3.51 0.81
C LEU A 56 -6.88 -2.78 -0.25
N SER A 57 -6.26 -1.82 -0.91
CA SER A 57 -6.76 -1.19 -2.12
C SER A 57 -5.74 -1.33 -3.23
N PHE A 58 -6.24 -1.39 -4.46
CA PHE A 58 -5.45 -1.60 -5.67
C PHE A 58 -5.62 -0.39 -6.59
N VAL A 59 -4.54 0.01 -7.26
CA VAL A 59 -4.58 1.16 -8.18
C VAL A 59 -5.38 0.76 -9.42
N ASN A 60 -5.08 -0.42 -9.97
CA ASN A 60 -5.86 -1.06 -11.01
C ASN A 60 -6.49 -2.35 -10.48
N TYR A 61 -7.63 -2.22 -9.81
CA TYR A 61 -8.33 -3.34 -9.20
C TYR A 61 -8.56 -4.53 -10.15
N GLY A 62 -8.96 -4.28 -11.41
CA GLY A 62 -9.29 -5.33 -12.37
C GLY A 62 -8.10 -6.20 -12.76
N ALA A 63 -6.89 -5.63 -12.83
CA ALA A 63 -5.69 -6.38 -13.17
C ALA A 63 -4.92 -6.85 -11.93
N GLU A 64 -4.85 -6.03 -10.89
CA GLU A 64 -3.99 -6.28 -9.73
C GLU A 64 -4.61 -7.25 -8.73
N LEU A 65 -5.94 -7.26 -8.56
CA LEU A 65 -6.56 -8.23 -7.65
C LEU A 65 -6.34 -9.68 -8.12
N PRO A 66 -6.65 -10.08 -9.38
CA PRO A 66 -6.36 -11.44 -9.84
C PRO A 66 -4.89 -11.84 -9.66
N TYR A 67 -3.97 -10.95 -10.04
CA TYR A 67 -2.54 -11.18 -9.85
C TYR A 67 -2.17 -11.34 -8.37
N PHE A 68 -2.73 -10.54 -7.47
CA PHE A 68 -2.51 -10.67 -6.03
C PHE A 68 -3.05 -12.00 -5.48
N LEU A 69 -4.24 -12.43 -5.92
CA LEU A 69 -4.83 -13.71 -5.51
C LEU A 69 -3.95 -14.88 -5.93
N GLU A 70 -3.43 -14.88 -7.17
CA GLU A 70 -2.60 -15.96 -7.69
C GLU A 70 -1.17 -15.93 -7.15
N ALA A 71 -0.58 -14.74 -7.04
CA ALA A 71 0.83 -14.60 -6.71
C ALA A 71 1.07 -14.41 -5.20
N VAL A 72 0.20 -13.75 -4.45
CA VAL A 72 0.49 -13.41 -3.04
C VAL A 72 -0.25 -14.32 -2.06
N LEU A 73 -1.54 -14.61 -2.27
CA LEU A 73 -2.30 -15.40 -1.29
C LEU A 73 -1.70 -16.79 -1.00
N PRO A 74 -1.21 -17.57 -1.99
CA PRO A 74 -0.59 -18.87 -1.70
C PRO A 74 0.69 -18.74 -0.86
N ARG A 75 1.40 -17.60 -0.97
CA ARG A 75 2.59 -17.32 -0.15
C ARG A 75 2.20 -17.04 1.30
N LEU A 76 1.12 -16.28 1.51
CA LEU A 76 0.57 -16.03 2.85
C LEU A 76 0.05 -17.32 3.49
N ALA A 77 -0.63 -18.17 2.72
CA ALA A 77 -1.10 -19.47 3.20
C ALA A 77 0.06 -20.38 3.65
N ARG A 78 1.12 -20.47 2.83
CA ARG A 78 2.35 -21.21 3.21
C ARG A 78 3.03 -20.63 4.46
N GLY A 79 2.93 -19.32 4.67
CA GLY A 79 3.43 -18.64 5.85
C GLY A 79 2.51 -18.72 7.08
N GLY A 80 1.37 -19.41 7.00
CA GLY A 80 0.41 -19.51 8.10
C GLY A 80 -0.41 -18.24 8.38
N LEU A 81 -0.29 -17.22 7.54
CA LEU A 81 -0.98 -15.93 7.69
C LEU A 81 -2.39 -15.94 7.10
N ARG A 82 -2.79 -17.04 6.46
CA ARG A 82 -4.12 -17.21 5.89
C ARG A 82 -4.54 -18.68 5.97
N GLY A 83 -5.76 -18.91 6.46
CA GLY A 83 -6.39 -20.24 6.40
C GLY A 83 -6.69 -20.67 4.96
N LEU A 84 -6.64 -21.97 4.72
CA LEU A 84 -7.03 -22.61 3.46
C LEU A 84 -8.55 -22.54 3.25
#